data_AF-A0A957N407-F1
#
_entry.id   AF-A0A957N407-F1
#
_cell.length_a   1.000
_cell.length_b   1.000
_cell.length_c   1.000
_cell.angle_alpha   90.00
_cell.angle_beta   90.00
_cell.angle_gamma   90.00
#
_symmetry.space_group_name_H-M   'P 1'
#
loop_
_entity.id
_entity.type
_entity.pdbx_description
1 polymer ?
#
loop_
_entity_poly.entity_id
_entity_poly.type
_entity_poly.pdbx_seq_one_letter_code
_entity_poly.pdbx_strand_id
1 'polypeptide(L)'
;MIYKFTPEFETLAQVRKQYSANEVTNEIGVYAASPDKVKSVCGPIANSILNSVPSEWYEKCKDLGMLPNIDVRIHRLNKGEYPAVPGWHCDGALRETFFGQPDLNRVRIRDTILCIVSTGDDGVSNPEIATEEISIDVPDDVSQSNDFVLWKHVHNNMPKEFSKETLKDGQITLMSCNTLHRVMPAHTRGSRLFFRMSMWHNDYLGDGGKIVQCNQKYRVITEETVYVESESSGW
;
A
#
# COMPACT_ATOMS: atom_id res chain seq x y z
N MET A 1 -22.60 -11.84 4.48
CA MET A 1 -22.66 -11.44 3.04
C MET A 1 -21.45 -12.01 2.33
N ILE A 2 -21.63 -12.60 1.15
CA ILE A 2 -20.49 -13.13 0.37
C ILE A 2 -19.87 -11.99 -0.45
N TYR A 3 -18.63 -11.62 -0.11
CA TYR A 3 -17.82 -10.69 -0.87
C TYR A 3 -16.92 -11.44 -1.84
N LYS A 4 -16.89 -10.97 -3.09
CA LYS A 4 -16.01 -11.48 -4.13
C LYS A 4 -14.86 -10.50 -4.37
N PHE A 5 -13.65 -10.98 -4.14
CA PHE A 5 -12.42 -10.27 -4.41
C PHE A 5 -11.85 -10.78 -5.73
N THR A 6 -12.16 -10.08 -6.82
CA THR A 6 -11.69 -10.42 -8.16
C THR A 6 -10.39 -9.65 -8.42
N PRO A 7 -9.26 -10.33 -8.61
CA PRO A 7 -8.00 -9.66 -8.83
C PRO A 7 -7.96 -9.05 -10.22
N GLU A 8 -7.69 -7.75 -10.26
CA GLU A 8 -7.43 -6.99 -11.48
C GLU A 8 -6.15 -6.20 -11.23
N PHE A 9 -5.09 -6.53 -11.95
CA PHE A 9 -3.82 -5.83 -11.85
C PHE A 9 -3.02 -5.94 -13.14
N GLU A 10 -2.19 -4.95 -13.40
CA GLU A 10 -1.28 -4.94 -14.54
C GLU A 10 0.01 -4.18 -14.22
N THR A 11 1.07 -4.44 -14.99
CA THR A 11 2.29 -3.63 -14.93
C THR A 11 2.13 -2.44 -15.88
N LEU A 12 2.19 -1.23 -15.34
CA LEU A 12 2.14 0.00 -16.14
C LEU A 12 3.51 0.38 -16.70
N ALA A 13 4.55 0.22 -15.87
CA ALA A 13 5.90 0.68 -16.19
C ALA A 13 6.94 -0.03 -15.32
N GLN A 14 8.21 0.20 -15.62
CA GLN A 14 9.36 -0.27 -14.86
C GLN A 14 10.29 0.91 -14.57
N VAL A 15 10.81 0.98 -13.35
CA VAL A 15 11.85 1.92 -12.93
C VAL A 15 13.09 1.17 -12.46
N ARG A 16 14.17 1.90 -12.16
CA ARG A 16 15.36 1.31 -11.51
C ARG A 16 14.92 0.60 -10.23
N LYS A 17 15.22 -0.70 -10.12
CA LYS A 17 14.77 -1.54 -9.00
C LYS A 17 15.66 -1.46 -7.76
N GLN A 18 16.94 -1.17 -7.93
CA GLN A 18 17.96 -1.24 -6.87
C GLN A 18 18.62 0.10 -6.62
N TYR A 19 18.68 0.50 -5.36
CA TYR A 19 19.32 1.72 -4.89
C TYR A 19 20.24 1.41 -3.71
N SER A 20 21.26 2.24 -3.50
CA SER A 20 22.06 2.16 -2.27
C SER A 20 21.20 2.51 -1.05
N ALA A 21 21.64 2.05 0.14
CA ALA A 21 20.95 2.38 1.38
C ALA A 21 20.82 3.89 1.59
N ASN A 22 21.88 4.65 1.28
CA ASN A 22 21.87 6.10 1.40
C ASN A 22 20.86 6.76 0.45
N GLU A 23 20.77 6.31 -0.81
CA GLU A 23 19.77 6.81 -1.76
C GLU A 23 18.35 6.60 -1.22
N VAL A 24 18.03 5.38 -0.73
CA VAL A 24 16.69 5.07 -0.21
C VAL A 24 16.39 5.82 1.09
N THR A 25 17.35 5.93 2.01
CA THR A 25 17.08 6.54 3.32
C THR A 25 17.11 8.06 3.34
N ASN A 26 17.63 8.70 2.29
CA ASN A 26 17.60 10.16 2.13
C ASN A 26 16.30 10.65 1.47
N GLU A 27 15.42 9.74 1.05
CA GLU A 27 14.07 10.08 0.61
C GLU A 27 13.21 10.63 1.75
N ILE A 28 12.30 11.52 1.39
CA ILE A 28 11.36 12.14 2.33
C ILE A 28 10.01 11.43 2.21
N GLY A 29 9.51 10.93 3.34
CA GLY A 29 8.21 10.31 3.41
C GLY A 29 7.08 11.34 3.39
N VAL A 30 5.99 11.01 2.71
CA VAL A 30 4.77 11.81 2.70
C VAL A 30 3.54 10.92 2.89
N TYR A 31 2.46 11.50 3.41
CA TYR A 31 1.18 10.84 3.63
C TYR A 31 0.03 11.70 3.10
N ALA A 32 -0.89 11.07 2.39
CA ALA A 32 -2.06 11.69 1.77
C ALA A 32 -1.71 12.94 0.94
N ALA A 33 -0.64 12.83 0.14
CA ALA A 33 -0.04 13.95 -0.58
C ALA A 33 -0.50 14.05 -2.04
N SER A 34 -0.48 15.28 -2.57
CA SER A 34 -0.68 15.56 -3.99
C SER A 34 0.59 15.26 -4.81
N PRO A 35 0.47 15.09 -6.14
CA PRO A 35 1.63 14.99 -7.02
C PRO A 35 2.59 16.18 -6.89
N ASP A 36 2.09 17.39 -6.76
CA ASP A 36 2.91 18.60 -6.62
C ASP A 36 3.67 18.62 -5.30
N LYS A 37 3.03 18.15 -4.22
CA LYS A 37 3.70 18.01 -2.93
C LYS A 37 4.87 17.04 -3.04
N VAL A 38 4.64 15.85 -3.60
CA VAL A 38 5.68 14.84 -3.83
C VAL A 38 6.83 15.42 -4.67
N LYS A 39 6.53 16.15 -5.75
CA LYS A 39 7.56 16.81 -6.58
C LYS A 39 8.41 17.81 -5.81
N SER A 40 7.79 18.56 -4.91
CA SER A 40 8.47 19.63 -4.16
C SER A 40 9.28 19.12 -2.96
N VAL A 41 8.87 18.02 -2.32
CA VAL A 41 9.47 17.57 -1.05
C VAL A 41 10.17 16.23 -1.11
N CYS A 42 9.75 15.30 -1.98
CA CYS A 42 10.39 13.99 -2.06
C CYS A 42 11.66 14.05 -2.93
N GLY A 43 12.48 13.02 -2.80
CA GLY A 43 13.74 12.88 -3.53
C GLY A 43 13.58 12.29 -4.93
N PRO A 44 14.71 11.96 -5.58
CA PRO A 44 14.75 11.50 -6.97
C PRO A 44 14.03 10.18 -7.24
N ILE A 45 13.96 9.27 -6.27
CA ILE A 45 13.34 7.95 -6.42
C ILE A 45 11.83 8.09 -6.52
N ALA A 46 11.20 8.77 -5.55
CA ALA A 46 9.75 8.98 -5.56
C ALA A 46 9.32 9.77 -6.79
N ASN A 47 10.11 10.78 -7.19
CA ASN A 47 9.87 11.55 -8.40
C ASN A 47 10.03 10.71 -9.68
N SER A 48 11.01 9.80 -9.74
CA SER A 48 11.14 8.87 -10.86
C SER A 48 9.93 7.97 -11.02
N ILE A 49 9.37 7.47 -9.91
CA ILE A 49 8.15 6.65 -9.93
C ILE A 49 6.97 7.49 -10.40
N LEU A 50 6.78 8.68 -9.81
CA LEU A 50 5.68 9.59 -10.15
C LEU A 50 5.68 9.97 -11.63
N ASN A 51 6.85 10.31 -12.19
CA ASN A 51 6.99 10.68 -13.61
C ASN A 51 6.81 9.50 -14.57
N SER A 52 6.82 8.27 -14.07
CA SER A 52 6.60 7.06 -14.88
C SER A 52 5.13 6.62 -14.89
N VAL A 53 4.24 7.32 -14.17
CA VAL A 53 2.80 7.05 -14.21
C VAL A 53 2.23 7.60 -15.52
N PRO A 54 1.48 6.80 -16.31
CA PRO A 54 0.88 7.25 -17.57
C PRO A 54 -0.11 8.40 -17.36
N SER A 55 -0.12 9.36 -18.29
CA SER A 55 -1.05 10.50 -18.26
C SER A 55 -2.52 10.06 -18.27
N GLU A 56 -2.82 8.95 -18.93
CA GLU A 56 -4.15 8.35 -19.05
C GLU A 56 -4.74 8.01 -17.67
N TRP A 57 -3.90 7.65 -16.70
CA TRP A 57 -4.34 7.39 -15.33
C TRP A 57 -4.81 8.67 -14.65
N TYR A 58 -4.12 9.79 -14.86
CA TYR A 58 -4.49 11.09 -14.30
C TYR A 58 -5.79 11.62 -14.92
N GLU A 59 -5.95 11.48 -16.24
CA GLU A 59 -7.20 11.87 -16.91
C GLU A 59 -8.37 11.02 -16.41
N LYS A 60 -8.20 9.70 -16.27
CA LYS A 60 -9.21 8.82 -15.67
C LYS A 60 -9.57 9.23 -14.23
N CYS A 61 -8.56 9.56 -13.42
CA CYS A 61 -8.77 10.03 -12.05
C CYS A 61 -9.65 11.30 -12.03
N LYS A 62 -9.34 12.26 -12.90
CA LYS A 62 -10.07 13.51 -13.07
C LYS A 62 -11.49 13.30 -13.59
N ASP A 63 -11.69 12.44 -14.58
CA ASP A 63 -13.01 12.12 -15.16
C ASP A 63 -13.96 11.50 -14.12
N LEU A 64 -13.40 10.78 -13.14
CA LEU A 64 -14.13 10.22 -12.01
C LEU A 64 -14.38 11.24 -10.88
N GLY A 65 -13.91 12.48 -11.02
CA GLY A 65 -13.97 13.49 -9.95
C GLY A 65 -13.13 13.11 -8.73
N MET A 66 -12.08 12.31 -8.92
CA MET A 66 -11.17 11.86 -7.86
C MET A 66 -9.84 12.63 -7.92
N LEU A 67 -9.07 12.51 -6.84
CA LEU A 67 -7.77 13.14 -6.67
C LEU A 67 -6.67 12.08 -6.50
N PRO A 68 -5.49 12.23 -7.13
CA PRO A 68 -4.33 11.37 -6.89
C PRO A 68 -3.78 11.57 -5.48
N ASN A 69 -3.98 10.59 -4.59
CA ASN A 69 -3.51 10.62 -3.20
C ASN A 69 -2.30 9.71 -3.02
N ILE A 70 -1.17 10.28 -2.60
CA ILE A 70 0.13 9.61 -2.60
C ILE A 70 0.66 9.42 -1.18
N ASP A 71 1.11 8.20 -0.90
CA ASP A 71 1.91 7.84 0.25
C ASP A 71 3.31 7.41 -0.20
N VAL A 72 4.34 8.04 0.37
CA VAL A 72 5.73 7.61 0.24
C VAL A 72 6.25 7.24 1.62
N ARG A 73 6.68 5.99 1.80
CA ARG A 73 7.16 5.49 3.09
C ARG A 73 8.52 4.83 2.95
N ILE A 74 9.46 5.25 3.78
CA ILE A 74 10.82 4.72 3.83
C ILE A 74 10.92 3.80 5.05
N HIS A 75 11.30 2.55 4.85
CA HIS A 75 11.45 1.58 5.94
C HIS A 75 12.88 1.06 6.00
N ARG A 76 13.41 0.89 7.22
CA ARG A 76 14.67 0.19 7.52
C ARG A 76 14.34 -1.10 8.25
N LEU A 77 14.39 -2.24 7.58
CA LEU A 77 13.90 -3.51 8.10
C LEU A 77 15.05 -4.47 8.39
N ASN A 78 14.96 -5.15 9.54
CA ASN A 78 15.68 -6.38 9.81
C ASN A 78 14.91 -7.58 9.24
N LYS A 79 15.61 -8.70 9.02
CA LYS A 79 14.98 -9.95 8.59
C LYS A 79 13.87 -10.35 9.58
N GLY A 80 12.69 -10.66 9.06
CA GLY A 80 11.48 -11.02 9.83
C GLY A 80 10.58 -9.84 10.20
N GLU A 81 11.01 -8.59 10.03
CA GLU A 81 10.19 -7.41 10.29
C GLU A 81 9.25 -7.10 9.12
N TYR A 82 8.05 -6.63 9.43
CA TYR A 82 7.08 -6.17 8.44
C TYR A 82 7.03 -4.64 8.38
N PRO A 83 6.85 -4.05 7.18
CA PRO A 83 6.69 -2.60 7.00
C PRO A 83 5.27 -2.09 7.32
N ALA A 84 4.30 -2.99 7.45
CA ALA A 84 2.92 -2.67 7.82
C ALA A 84 2.33 -3.84 8.62
N VAL A 85 1.12 -3.66 9.15
CA VAL A 85 0.38 -4.76 9.78
C VAL A 85 0.20 -5.89 8.75
N PRO A 86 0.62 -7.13 9.06
CA PRO A 86 0.44 -8.26 8.15
C PRO A 86 -1.04 -8.64 8.06
N GLY A 87 -1.45 -9.13 6.90
CA GLY A 87 -2.83 -9.54 6.65
C GLY A 87 -3.22 -9.32 5.19
N TRP A 88 -4.17 -10.13 4.72
CA TRP A 88 -4.77 -9.94 3.40
C TRP A 88 -5.82 -8.84 3.48
N HIS A 89 -5.70 -7.84 2.62
CA HIS A 89 -6.62 -6.71 2.58
C HIS A 89 -6.71 -6.14 1.16
N CYS A 90 -7.64 -5.20 0.96
CA CYS A 90 -7.67 -4.36 -0.22
C CYS A 90 -7.50 -2.89 0.17
N ASP A 91 -7.02 -2.10 -0.79
CA ASP A 91 -7.00 -0.65 -0.71
C ASP A 91 -8.28 -0.07 -1.34
N GLY A 92 -8.66 1.15 -0.98
CA GLY A 92 -9.70 1.89 -1.72
C GLY A 92 -11.15 1.59 -1.34
N ALA A 93 -11.44 1.28 -0.08
CA ALA A 93 -12.80 1.41 0.41
C ALA A 93 -13.14 2.89 0.65
N LEU A 94 -14.37 3.31 0.31
CA LEU A 94 -14.84 4.64 0.69
C LEU A 94 -14.79 4.76 2.22
N ARG A 95 -14.26 5.87 2.69
CA ARG A 95 -14.30 6.24 4.10
C ARG A 95 -14.91 7.62 4.23
N GLU A 96 -15.72 7.81 5.27
CA GLU A 96 -16.26 9.14 5.59
C GLU A 96 -15.16 10.11 6.04
N THR A 97 -14.11 9.58 6.67
CA THR A 97 -12.93 10.35 7.06
C THR A 97 -11.66 9.55 6.73
N PHE A 98 -10.49 10.19 6.70
CA PHE A 98 -9.21 9.48 6.50
C PHE A 98 -8.96 8.33 7.48
N PHE A 99 -9.58 8.35 8.65
CA PHE A 99 -9.48 7.34 9.70
C PHE A 99 -10.79 6.57 9.92
N GLY A 100 -11.80 6.81 9.08
CA GLY A 100 -13.12 6.21 9.17
C GLY A 100 -13.14 4.78 8.63
N GLN A 101 -14.23 4.06 8.88
CA GLN A 101 -14.34 2.66 8.49
C GLN A 101 -14.52 2.48 6.98
N PRO A 102 -14.00 1.36 6.44
CA PRO A 102 -14.17 1.03 5.03
C PRO A 102 -15.63 0.61 4.81
N ASP A 103 -16.35 1.32 3.95
CA ASP A 103 -17.66 0.87 3.50
C ASP A 103 -17.54 0.17 2.16
N LEU A 104 -17.54 -1.17 2.18
CA LEU A 104 -17.44 -2.00 0.97
C LEU A 104 -18.69 -1.89 0.06
N ASN A 105 -19.78 -1.31 0.55
CA ASN A 105 -21.05 -1.14 -0.18
C ASN A 105 -21.17 0.23 -0.85
N ARG A 106 -20.26 1.17 -0.60
CA ARG A 106 -20.26 2.51 -1.23
C ARG A 106 -19.36 2.55 -2.47
N VAL A 107 -19.36 3.71 -3.15
CA VAL A 107 -18.59 3.93 -4.39
C VAL A 107 -17.14 3.50 -4.18
N ARG A 108 -16.74 2.45 -4.89
CA ARG A 108 -15.38 1.93 -4.82
C ARG A 108 -14.42 2.93 -5.45
N ILE A 109 -13.38 3.29 -4.72
CA ILE A 109 -12.18 3.87 -5.32
C ILE A 109 -11.64 2.83 -6.29
N ARG A 110 -11.43 3.17 -7.54
CA ARG A 110 -11.19 2.11 -8.54
C ARG A 110 -9.79 1.55 -8.44
N ASP A 111 -8.78 2.42 -8.51
CA ASP A 111 -7.42 1.99 -8.83
C ASP A 111 -6.39 2.52 -7.84
N THR A 112 -5.38 1.70 -7.58
CA THR A 112 -4.20 2.03 -6.80
C THR A 112 -2.96 1.61 -7.57
N ILE A 113 -2.00 2.53 -7.67
CA ILE A 113 -0.66 2.27 -8.19
C ILE A 113 0.26 1.98 -7.01
N LEU A 114 1.04 0.90 -7.13
CA LEU A 114 2.01 0.47 -6.14
C LEU A 114 3.37 0.25 -6.81
N CYS A 115 4.43 0.77 -6.18
CA CYS A 115 5.80 0.51 -6.58
C CYS A 115 6.68 0.38 -5.33
N ILE A 116 7.55 -0.63 -5.32
CA ILE A 116 8.58 -0.83 -4.30
C ILE A 116 9.93 -0.73 -4.97
N VAL A 117 10.88 -0.10 -4.29
CA VAL A 117 12.31 -0.21 -4.63
C VAL A 117 13.09 -0.40 -3.34
N SER A 118 14.20 -1.11 -3.41
CA SER A 118 14.96 -1.43 -2.21
C SER A 118 16.46 -1.54 -2.45
N THR A 119 17.16 -1.86 -1.38
CA THR A 119 18.61 -2.10 -1.38
C THR A 119 19.00 -3.54 -1.70
N GLY A 120 18.03 -4.46 -1.78
CA GLY A 120 18.27 -5.89 -1.97
C GLY A 120 18.17 -6.32 -3.42
N ASP A 121 18.94 -7.33 -3.83
CA ASP A 121 18.93 -7.80 -5.21
C ASP A 121 17.58 -8.38 -5.65
N ASP A 122 16.97 -9.13 -4.73
CA ASP A 122 15.67 -9.79 -4.86
C ASP A 122 14.57 -9.05 -4.05
N GLY A 123 14.81 -7.77 -3.77
CA GLY A 123 13.97 -6.98 -2.87
C GLY A 123 14.37 -7.12 -1.40
N VAL A 124 13.69 -6.38 -0.52
CA VAL A 124 13.86 -6.50 0.95
C VAL A 124 12.62 -7.15 1.56
N SER A 125 11.45 -6.62 1.21
CA SER A 125 10.12 -7.09 1.58
C SER A 125 9.22 -6.69 0.43
N ASN A 126 8.62 -7.66 -0.25
CA ASN A 126 7.82 -7.43 -1.44
C ASN A 126 6.41 -7.91 -1.18
N PRO A 127 5.37 -7.10 -1.48
CA PRO A 127 3.99 -7.52 -1.29
C PRO A 127 3.65 -8.74 -2.14
N GLU A 128 2.73 -9.54 -1.63
CA GLU A 128 2.07 -10.58 -2.41
C GLU A 128 0.66 -10.11 -2.79
N ILE A 129 0.22 -10.52 -3.97
CA ILE A 129 -1.13 -10.29 -4.50
C ILE A 129 -1.79 -11.64 -4.78
N ALA A 130 -3.10 -11.75 -4.55
CA ALA A 130 -3.89 -12.90 -4.99
C ALA A 130 -4.10 -12.81 -6.51
N THR A 131 -4.03 -13.95 -7.21
CA THR A 131 -4.17 -13.99 -8.68
C THR A 131 -5.40 -14.75 -9.16
N GLU A 132 -6.25 -15.22 -8.25
CA GLU A 132 -7.56 -15.79 -8.55
C GLU A 132 -8.68 -15.14 -7.71
N GLU A 133 -9.93 -15.30 -8.15
CA GLU A 133 -11.10 -14.79 -7.41
C GLU A 133 -11.26 -15.52 -6.07
N ILE A 134 -11.43 -14.75 -5.00
CA ILE A 134 -11.65 -15.29 -3.65
C ILE A 134 -12.99 -14.81 -3.13
N SER A 135 -13.81 -15.76 -2.68
CA SER A 135 -15.11 -15.49 -2.07
C SER A 135 -15.04 -15.71 -0.56
N ILE A 136 -15.38 -14.69 0.23
CA ILE A 136 -15.37 -14.75 1.70
C ILE A 136 -16.75 -14.32 2.21
N ASP A 137 -17.33 -15.12 3.10
CA ASP A 137 -18.52 -14.70 3.83
C ASP A 137 -18.10 -13.77 4.96
N VAL A 138 -18.50 -12.50 4.86
CA VAL A 138 -18.27 -11.46 5.85
C VAL A 138 -19.62 -11.13 6.49
N PRO A 139 -19.82 -11.43 7.78
CA PRO A 139 -21.01 -11.04 8.53
C PRO A 139 -21.27 -9.53 8.47
N ASP A 140 -22.54 -9.12 8.54
CA ASP A 140 -22.93 -7.70 8.36
C ASP A 140 -22.29 -6.80 9.44
N ASP A 141 -22.26 -7.28 10.69
CA ASP A 141 -21.62 -6.60 11.81
C ASP A 141 -20.11 -6.42 11.61
N VAL A 142 -19.44 -7.39 10.98
CA VAL A 142 -18.02 -7.29 10.60
C VAL A 142 -17.84 -6.32 9.42
N SER A 143 -18.73 -6.34 8.44
CA SER A 143 -18.62 -5.45 7.26
C SER A 143 -18.81 -3.97 7.59
N GLN A 144 -19.50 -3.67 8.69
CA GLN A 144 -19.69 -2.32 9.23
C GLN A 144 -18.75 -2.01 10.43
N SER A 145 -17.88 -2.96 10.78
CA SER A 145 -16.91 -2.80 11.86
C SER A 145 -15.71 -1.96 11.41
N ASN A 146 -14.65 -1.94 12.22
CA ASN A 146 -13.45 -1.24 11.83
C ASN A 146 -12.57 -1.98 10.83
N ASP A 147 -11.73 -1.24 10.11
CA ASP A 147 -10.71 -1.79 9.19
C ASP A 147 -10.04 -3.04 9.73
N PHE A 148 -9.55 -2.95 10.96
CA PHE A 148 -8.77 -4.02 11.56
C PHE A 148 -9.62 -5.27 11.78
N VAL A 149 -10.87 -5.12 12.22
CA VAL A 149 -11.80 -6.24 12.41
C VAL A 149 -12.20 -6.85 11.08
N LEU A 150 -12.54 -6.04 10.08
CA LEU A 150 -12.89 -6.52 8.74
C LEU A 150 -11.73 -7.27 8.08
N TRP A 151 -10.55 -6.65 8.00
CA TRP A 151 -9.41 -7.25 7.32
C TRP A 151 -8.83 -8.43 8.09
N LYS A 152 -8.94 -8.44 9.43
CA LYS A 152 -8.63 -9.64 10.23
C LYS A 152 -9.59 -10.79 9.89
N HIS A 153 -10.89 -10.51 9.75
CA HIS A 153 -11.86 -11.51 9.34
C HIS A 153 -11.56 -12.05 7.94
N VAL A 154 -11.31 -11.16 6.98
CA VAL A 154 -10.90 -11.54 5.61
C VAL A 154 -9.67 -12.44 5.66
N HIS A 155 -8.60 -12.00 6.34
CA HIS A 155 -7.35 -12.76 6.47
C HIS A 155 -7.56 -14.16 7.06
N ASN A 156 -8.34 -14.27 8.14
CA ASN A 156 -8.60 -15.53 8.83
C ASN A 156 -9.46 -16.51 8.03
N ASN A 157 -10.23 -16.02 7.06
CA ASN A 157 -11.11 -16.81 6.22
C ASN A 157 -10.58 -17.00 4.79
N MET A 158 -9.33 -16.61 4.52
CA MET A 158 -8.67 -16.93 3.25
C MET A 158 -8.55 -18.45 3.08
N PRO A 159 -8.70 -18.98 1.85
CA PRO A 159 -8.40 -20.39 1.59
C PRO A 159 -6.93 -20.68 1.94
N LYS A 160 -6.67 -21.91 2.41
CA LYS A 160 -5.29 -22.33 2.77
C LYS A 160 -4.36 -22.32 1.56
N GLU A 161 -4.87 -22.79 0.43
CA GLU A 161 -4.18 -22.86 -0.84
C GLU A 161 -4.93 -22.03 -1.87
N PHE A 162 -4.22 -21.08 -2.48
CA PHE A 162 -4.69 -20.26 -3.58
C PHE A 162 -3.49 -19.66 -4.31
N SER A 163 -3.73 -19.23 -5.55
CA SER A 163 -2.73 -18.65 -6.44
C SER A 163 -2.39 -17.23 -6.01
N LYS A 164 -1.08 -16.95 -5.94
CA LYS A 164 -0.52 -15.66 -5.53
C LYS A 164 0.77 -15.35 -6.27
N GLU A 165 1.07 -14.08 -6.41
CA GLU A 165 2.31 -13.57 -7.03
C GLU A 165 2.98 -12.55 -6.11
N THR A 166 4.32 -12.57 -6.07
CA THR A 166 5.13 -11.57 -5.37
C THR A 166 5.49 -10.44 -6.33
N LEU A 167 5.12 -9.21 -5.97
CA LEU A 167 5.46 -8.02 -6.76
C LEU A 167 6.97 -7.79 -6.78
N LYS A 168 7.52 -7.38 -7.92
CA LYS A 168 8.97 -7.17 -8.07
C LYS A 168 9.35 -5.73 -7.80
N ASP A 169 10.55 -5.52 -7.26
CA ASP A 169 11.11 -4.18 -7.14
C ASP A 169 11.24 -3.52 -8.52
N GLY A 170 10.95 -2.22 -8.57
CA GLY A 170 10.95 -1.40 -9.78
C GLY A 170 9.68 -1.55 -10.64
N GLN A 171 8.80 -2.50 -10.35
CA GLN A 171 7.54 -2.67 -11.08
C GLN A 171 6.49 -1.67 -10.59
N ILE A 172 6.01 -0.82 -11.49
CA ILE A 172 4.83 0.04 -11.24
C ILE A 172 3.59 -0.78 -11.57
N THR A 173 2.89 -1.22 -10.53
CA THR A 173 1.73 -2.10 -10.64
C THR A 173 0.45 -1.30 -10.41
N LEU A 174 -0.46 -1.32 -11.38
CA LEU A 174 -1.85 -0.89 -11.18
C LEU A 174 -2.64 -2.05 -10.59
N MET A 175 -3.43 -1.80 -9.57
CA MET A 175 -4.33 -2.77 -8.96
C MET A 175 -5.71 -2.15 -8.75
N SER A 176 -6.77 -2.92 -8.95
CA SER A 176 -8.10 -2.51 -8.52
C SER A 176 -8.24 -2.58 -7.01
N CYS A 177 -9.25 -1.90 -6.46
CA CYS A 177 -9.67 -2.01 -5.05
C CYS A 177 -10.20 -3.36 -4.62
N ASN A 178 -10.33 -4.34 -5.52
CA ASN A 178 -10.77 -5.69 -5.17
C ASN A 178 -9.61 -6.70 -5.18
N THR A 179 -8.40 -6.24 -5.54
CA THR A 179 -7.21 -7.08 -5.56
C THR A 179 -6.68 -7.23 -4.14
N LEU A 180 -6.95 -8.41 -3.55
CA LEU A 180 -6.40 -8.79 -2.27
C LEU A 180 -4.87 -8.83 -2.34
N HIS A 181 -4.24 -8.18 -1.39
CA HIS A 181 -2.80 -8.14 -1.27
C HIS A 181 -2.37 -8.12 0.19
N ARG A 182 -1.10 -8.44 0.44
CA ARG A 182 -0.50 -8.40 1.78
C ARG A 182 0.95 -7.96 1.74
N VAL A 183 1.39 -7.34 2.82
CA VAL A 183 2.82 -7.13 3.06
C VAL A 183 3.47 -8.43 3.54
N MET A 184 4.72 -8.64 3.13
CA MET A 184 5.52 -9.80 3.53
C MET A 184 6.62 -9.39 4.53
N PRO A 185 7.10 -10.31 5.38
CA PRO A 185 8.23 -10.00 6.24
C PRO A 185 9.47 -9.76 5.36
N ALA A 186 10.39 -8.94 5.87
CA ALA A 186 11.66 -8.76 5.20
C ALA A 186 12.44 -10.07 5.21
N HIS A 187 12.86 -10.55 4.04
CA HIS A 187 13.62 -11.80 3.91
C HIS A 187 15.13 -11.57 4.08
N THR A 188 15.57 -10.32 3.91
CA THR A 188 16.92 -9.83 4.18
C THR A 188 16.87 -8.50 4.94
N ARG A 189 17.99 -8.10 5.55
CA ARG A 189 18.12 -6.76 6.15
C ARG A 189 18.31 -5.73 5.03
N GLY A 190 17.60 -4.61 5.08
CA GLY A 190 17.77 -3.55 4.10
C GLY A 190 16.83 -2.38 4.28
N SER A 191 16.88 -1.45 3.32
CA SER A 191 15.93 -0.34 3.25
C SER A 191 15.03 -0.49 2.04
N ARG A 192 13.76 -0.09 2.16
CA ARG A 192 12.83 -0.01 1.03
C ARG A 192 12.05 1.29 1.04
N LEU A 193 11.82 1.82 -0.16
CA LEU A 193 10.83 2.85 -0.41
C LEU A 193 9.55 2.16 -0.90
N PHE A 194 8.44 2.51 -0.28
CA PHE A 194 7.09 2.15 -0.70
C PHE A 194 6.43 3.40 -1.28
N PHE A 195 6.01 3.33 -2.53
CA PHE A 195 5.22 4.36 -3.19
C PHE A 195 3.83 3.78 -3.47
N ARG A 196 2.79 4.45 -2.96
CA ARG A 196 1.40 4.14 -3.28
C ARG A 196 0.71 5.40 -3.76
N MET A 197 -0.04 5.30 -4.85
CA MET A 197 -0.93 6.36 -5.31
C MET A 197 -2.32 5.80 -5.58
N SER A 198 -3.31 6.27 -4.85
CA SER A 198 -4.71 5.84 -5.01
C SER A 198 -5.54 6.98 -5.58
N MET A 199 -6.58 6.67 -6.36
CA MET A 199 -7.62 7.64 -6.66
C MET A 199 -8.44 7.88 -5.39
N TRP A 200 -8.63 9.11 -4.94
CA TRP A 200 -9.27 9.38 -3.64
C TRP A 200 -10.32 10.47 -3.77
N HIS A 201 -11.44 10.33 -3.05
CA HIS A 201 -12.58 11.27 -3.13
C HIS A 201 -12.46 12.48 -2.20
N ASN A 202 -11.58 12.42 -1.19
CA ASN A 202 -11.36 13.56 -0.29
C ASN A 202 -10.16 14.40 -0.74
N ASP A 203 -10.19 15.68 -0.38
CA ASP A 203 -9.03 16.56 -0.51
C ASP A 203 -7.81 16.05 0.26
N TYR A 204 -6.65 16.54 -0.14
CA TYR A 204 -5.37 16.27 0.52
C TYR A 204 -5.35 16.77 1.96
N LEU A 205 -4.54 16.14 2.81
CA LEU A 205 -4.35 16.60 4.18
C LEU A 205 -3.46 17.86 4.23
N GLY A 206 -3.96 18.97 4.77
CA GLY A 206 -3.17 20.19 4.94
C GLY A 206 -2.80 20.84 3.61
N ASP A 207 -1.56 21.33 3.49
CA ASP A 207 -1.04 22.00 2.28
C ASP A 207 -0.64 21.00 1.18
N GLY A 208 -1.58 20.14 0.78
CA GLY A 208 -1.35 19.13 -0.25
C GLY A 208 -0.65 17.86 0.25
N GLY A 209 -0.65 17.58 1.57
CA GLY A 209 -0.06 16.38 2.17
C GLY A 209 0.79 16.66 3.41
N LYS A 210 1.02 15.62 4.22
CA LYS A 210 1.90 15.69 5.42
C LYS A 210 3.25 15.04 5.13
N ILE A 211 4.33 15.69 5.56
CA ILE A 211 5.65 15.04 5.65
C ILE A 211 5.62 14.10 6.86
N VAL A 212 6.13 12.88 6.69
CA VAL A 212 6.11 11.85 7.73
C VAL A 212 7.45 11.15 7.84
N GLN A 213 7.82 10.78 9.07
CA GLN A 213 8.89 9.81 9.32
C GLN A 213 8.25 8.43 9.55
N CYS A 214 8.39 7.53 8.58
CA CYS A 214 7.81 6.19 8.66
C CYS A 214 8.75 5.20 9.35
N ASN A 215 8.92 5.33 10.68
CA ASN A 215 9.74 4.40 11.46
C ASN A 215 8.96 3.18 11.98
N GLN A 216 7.69 3.04 11.61
CA GLN A 216 6.84 1.95 12.06
C GLN A 216 7.30 0.61 11.45
N LYS A 217 7.48 -0.38 12.33
CA LYS A 217 7.80 -1.76 11.97
C LYS A 217 6.98 -2.69 12.83
N TYR A 218 6.71 -3.88 12.30
CA TYR A 218 5.87 -4.85 12.97
C TYR A 218 6.59 -6.19 13.05
N ARG A 219 6.34 -6.92 14.14
CA ARG A 219 6.78 -8.30 14.31
C ARG A 219 5.58 -9.15 14.75
N VAL A 220 5.48 -10.34 14.19
CA VAL A 220 4.49 -11.33 14.61
C VAL A 220 5.08 -12.08 15.81
N ILE A 221 4.44 -11.99 16.97
CA ILE A 221 4.91 -12.68 18.20
C ILE A 221 4.30 -14.08 18.26
N THR A 222 3.01 -14.17 17.93
CA THR A 222 2.26 -15.42 17.80
C THR A 222 1.38 -15.33 16.56
N GLU A 223 0.89 -16.46 16.05
CA GLU A 223 -0.05 -16.47 14.91
C GLU A 223 -1.29 -15.57 15.14
N GLU A 224 -1.62 -15.27 16.39
CA GLU A 224 -2.78 -14.44 16.78
C GLU A 224 -2.43 -12.99 17.15
N THR A 225 -1.15 -12.65 17.35
CA THR A 225 -0.73 -11.34 17.89
C THR A 225 0.37 -10.69 17.06
N VAL A 226 0.02 -9.55 16.44
CA VAL A 226 0.96 -8.63 15.80
C VAL A 226 1.37 -7.57 16.82
N TYR A 227 2.66 -7.38 17.02
CA TYR A 227 3.21 -6.31 17.85
C TYR A 227 3.74 -5.17 16.98
N VAL A 228 3.50 -3.94 17.43
CA VAL A 228 4.06 -2.73 16.84
C VAL A 228 5.31 -2.36 17.62
N GLU A 229 6.48 -2.52 17.00
CA GLU A 229 7.71 -1.94 17.53
C GLU A 229 7.80 -0.51 16.97
N SER A 230 7.13 0.44 17.63
CA SER A 230 7.29 1.85 17.29
C SER A 230 8.50 2.40 18.05
N GLU A 231 9.63 2.55 17.38
CA GLU A 231 10.63 3.52 17.83
C GLU A 231 10.02 4.91 17.63
N SER A 232 9.39 5.43 18.68
CA SER A 232 8.94 6.82 18.72
C SER A 232 10.15 7.74 18.85
N SER A 233 10.87 7.95 17.75
CA SER A 233 11.66 9.16 17.63
C SER A 233 10.68 10.31 17.40
N GLY A 234 10.39 11.05 18.48
CA GLY A 234 9.61 12.28 18.43
C GLY A 234 10.14 13.25 17.38
N TRP A 235 9.24 14.12 16.92
CA TRP A 235 9.45 15.23 16.00
C TRP A 235 10.68 16.08 16.33
#